data_AF-A0A060CFJ5-F1
#
_entry.id   AF-A0A060CFJ5-F1
#
_cell.length_a   1.000
_cell.length_b   1.000
_cell.length_c   1.000
_cell.angle_alpha   90.00
_cell.angle_beta   90.00
_cell.angle_gamma   90.00
#
_symmetry.space_group_name_H-M   'P 1'
#
loop_
_entity.id
_entity.type
_entity.pdbx_description
1 polymer ?
#
loop_
_entity_poly.entity_id
_entity_poly.type
_entity_poly.pdbx_seq_one_letter_code
_entity_poly.pdbx_strand_id
1 'polypeptide(L)'
;STDDVTVIVPLRNNSDGLARLLHALRGHNVVVVDDGSDVPVRLPQLRGGRRRVTVLRHDVSRGPAAARNAGLRAATTEFVAFLDSDVVPRHGWLEVMLGHFSDPSVALVAPRIVALDPESNALARYEHSRSSLDLGRRESAVRARG
;
A
#
# COMPACT_ATOMS: atom_id res chain seq x y z
N SER A 1 -10.47 -13.94 -3.69
CA SER A 1 -9.35 -14.46 -2.86
C SER A 1 -8.36 -13.34 -2.61
N THR A 2 -7.48 -13.42 -1.59
CA THR A 2 -6.34 -12.49 -1.47
C THR A 2 -5.33 -12.64 -2.62
N ASP A 3 -5.38 -13.77 -3.34
CA ASP A 3 -4.61 -14.00 -4.57
C ASP A 3 -5.09 -13.12 -5.75
N ASP A 4 -6.33 -12.61 -5.70
CA ASP A 4 -6.92 -11.75 -6.72
C ASP A 4 -6.61 -10.26 -6.49
N VAL A 5 -5.58 -9.99 -5.68
CA VAL A 5 -5.14 -8.64 -5.35
C VAL A 5 -3.68 -8.45 -5.71
N THR A 6 -3.38 -7.34 -6.37
CA THR A 6 -2.02 -6.82 -6.53
C THR A 6 -1.82 -5.63 -5.61
N VAL A 7 -0.85 -5.71 -4.71
CA VAL A 7 -0.43 -4.58 -3.89
C VAL A 7 0.59 -3.74 -4.66
N ILE A 8 0.30 -2.46 -4.85
CA ILE A 8 1.20 -1.52 -5.52
C ILE A 8 1.86 -0.64 -4.47
N VAL A 9 3.19 -0.61 -4.50
CA VAL A 9 4.02 0.15 -3.57
C VAL A 9 4.86 1.17 -4.34
N PRO A 10 4.47 2.46 -4.37
CA PRO A 10 5.37 3.51 -4.84
C PRO A 10 6.53 3.66 -3.86
N LEU A 11 7.73 3.85 -4.38
CA LEU A 11 8.94 3.94 -3.58
C LEU A 11 9.89 5.01 -4.10
N ARG A 12 10.45 5.79 -3.17
CA ARG A 12 11.65 6.60 -3.42
C ARG A 12 12.51 6.65 -2.15
N ASN A 13 13.75 6.14 -2.23
CA ASN A 13 14.76 6.23 -1.16
C ASN A 13 14.32 5.69 0.23
N ASN A 14 13.48 4.65 0.28
CA ASN A 14 13.01 4.06 1.55
C ASN A 14 13.14 2.52 1.55
N SER A 15 14.35 2.02 1.34
CA SER A 15 14.62 0.57 1.32
C SER A 15 14.23 -0.13 2.61
N ASP A 16 14.42 0.53 3.75
CA ASP A 16 14.15 -0.05 5.07
C ASP A 16 12.66 -0.19 5.34
N GLY A 17 11.88 0.85 5.00
CA GLY A 17 10.42 0.78 5.02
C GLY A 17 9.91 -0.32 4.10
N LEU A 18 10.41 -0.36 2.86
CA LEU A 18 10.06 -1.40 1.91
C LEU A 18 10.33 -2.80 2.46
N ALA A 19 11.48 -3.03 3.09
CA ALA A 19 11.83 -4.33 3.67
C ALA A 19 10.82 -4.75 4.76
N ARG A 20 10.43 -3.83 5.63
CA ARG A 20 9.39 -4.07 6.67
C ARG A 20 8.04 -4.37 6.03
N LEU A 21 7.62 -3.56 5.05
CA LEU A 21 6.35 -3.76 4.35
C LEU A 21 6.32 -5.10 3.61
N LEU A 22 7.37 -5.45 2.86
CA LEU A 22 7.46 -6.74 2.14
C LEU A 22 7.49 -7.95 3.09
N HIS A 23 7.92 -7.75 4.34
CA HIS A 23 7.78 -8.77 5.38
C HIS A 23 6.32 -8.94 5.79
N ALA A 24 5.59 -7.85 6.02
CA ALA A 24 4.15 -7.89 6.34
C ALA A 24 3.30 -8.42 5.16
N LEU A 25 3.74 -8.17 3.92
CA LEU A 25 3.05 -8.62 2.70
C LEU A 25 3.47 -10.01 2.22
N ARG A 26 4.07 -10.85 3.08
CA ARG A 26 4.44 -12.23 2.72
C ARG A 26 3.20 -13.01 2.26
N GLY A 27 3.24 -13.50 1.02
CA GLY A 27 2.16 -14.29 0.43
C GLY A 27 1.29 -13.54 -0.57
N HIS A 28 1.42 -12.21 -0.67
CA HIS A 28 0.65 -11.41 -1.63
C HIS A 28 1.41 -11.17 -2.95
N ASN A 29 0.68 -10.84 -4.01
CA ASN A 29 1.26 -10.30 -5.25
C ASN A 29 1.62 -8.82 -5.02
N VAL A 30 2.86 -8.44 -5.34
CA VAL A 30 3.35 -7.08 -5.08
C VAL A 30 4.06 -6.51 -6.30
N VAL A 31 3.69 -5.29 -6.68
CA VAL A 31 4.43 -4.47 -7.64
C VAL A 31 5.03 -3.29 -6.91
N VAL A 32 6.35 -3.28 -6.80
CA VAL A 32 7.10 -2.13 -6.29
C VAL A 32 7.46 -1.24 -7.47
N VAL A 33 7.19 0.06 -7.36
CA VAL A 33 7.57 1.03 -8.38
C VAL A 33 8.60 1.99 -7.80
N ASP A 34 9.86 1.75 -8.13
CA ASP A 34 11.01 2.56 -7.77
C ASP A 34 11.05 3.84 -8.64
N ASP A 35 10.61 4.96 -8.08
CA ASP A 35 10.49 6.25 -8.75
C ASP A 35 11.80 7.04 -8.72
N GLY A 36 12.87 6.43 -9.23
CA GLY A 36 14.19 7.04 -9.33
C GLY A 36 14.88 7.17 -7.98
N SER A 37 14.89 6.12 -7.16
CA SER A 37 15.74 6.08 -5.94
C SER A 37 17.23 6.18 -6.32
N ASP A 38 18.01 6.84 -5.46
CA ASP A 38 19.45 7.09 -5.63
C ASP A 38 20.20 5.76 -5.74
N VAL A 39 19.81 4.79 -4.90
CA VAL A 39 20.24 3.40 -5.00
C VAL A 39 19.07 2.57 -5.55
N PRO A 40 19.22 1.91 -6.71
CA PRO A 40 18.18 1.05 -7.27
C PRO A 40 17.78 -0.07 -6.31
N VAL A 41 16.48 -0.29 -6.19
CA VAL A 41 15.93 -1.35 -5.33
C VAL A 41 16.42 -2.71 -5.80
N ARG A 42 16.97 -3.48 -4.86
CA ARG A 42 17.22 -4.91 -5.06
C ARG A 42 16.26 -5.67 -4.17
N LEU A 43 15.38 -6.44 -4.79
CA LEU A 43 14.55 -7.36 -4.01
C LEU A 43 15.45 -8.40 -3.36
N PRO A 44 15.23 -8.75 -2.08
CA PRO A 44 15.84 -9.94 -1.53
C PRO A 44 15.41 -11.11 -2.42
N GLN A 45 16.34 -11.99 -2.79
CA GLN A 45 16.01 -13.22 -3.49
C GLN A 45 15.11 -14.06 -2.56
N LEU A 46 13.80 -13.89 -2.69
CA LEU A 46 12.81 -14.63 -1.92
C LEU A 46 12.76 -16.05 -2.50
N ARG A 47 13.67 -16.90 -2.05
CA ARG A 47 13.72 -18.30 -2.46
C ARG A 47 12.56 -19.07 -1.83
N GLY A 48 11.80 -19.79 -2.66
CA GLY A 48 10.75 -20.71 -2.25
C GLY A 48 9.38 -20.05 -2.04
N GLY A 49 8.53 -20.15 -3.05
CA GLY A 49 7.11 -19.77 -2.99
C GLY A 49 6.60 -19.19 -4.30
N ARG A 50 5.30 -19.34 -4.58
CA ARG A 50 4.55 -18.86 -5.77
C ARG A 50 4.47 -17.32 -5.87
N ARG A 51 5.47 -16.61 -5.37
CA ARG A 51 5.43 -15.21 -4.98
C ARG A 51 5.96 -14.32 -6.09
N ARG A 52 5.11 -13.41 -6.58
CA ARG A 52 5.45 -12.46 -7.64
C ARG A 52 5.64 -11.07 -7.02
N VAL A 53 6.84 -10.79 -6.54
CA VAL A 53 7.25 -9.41 -6.30
C VAL A 53 7.97 -8.94 -7.56
N THR A 54 7.41 -7.92 -8.21
CA THR A 54 7.98 -7.31 -9.42
C THR A 54 8.44 -5.90 -9.07
N VAL A 55 9.60 -5.49 -9.58
CA VAL A 55 10.06 -4.10 -9.51
C VAL A 55 9.96 -3.47 -10.88
N LEU A 56 9.26 -2.35 -10.96
CA LEU A 56 9.34 -1.40 -12.07
C LEU A 56 10.20 -0.22 -11.62
N ARG A 57 11.04 0.31 -12.51
CA ARG A 57 11.86 1.47 -12.20
C ARG A 57 11.59 2.60 -13.19
N HIS A 58 11.46 3.80 -12.67
CA HIS A 58 11.66 5.03 -13.43
C HIS A 58 13.11 5.48 -13.28
N ASP A 59 13.77 5.80 -14.39
CA ASP A 59 15.16 6.30 -14.34
C ASP A 59 15.26 7.67 -13.67
N VAL A 60 14.21 8.48 -13.80
CA VAL A 60 14.05 9.79 -13.17
C VAL A 60 12.72 9.80 -12.41
N SER A 61 12.68 10.46 -11.25
CA SER A 61 11.44 10.57 -10.46
C SER A 61 10.34 11.28 -11.25
N ARG A 62 9.16 10.68 -11.27
CA ARG A 62 7.95 11.17 -11.95
C ARG A 62 6.81 11.46 -10.96
N GLY A 63 7.08 11.27 -9.67
CA GLY A 63 6.16 11.48 -8.57
C GLY A 63 5.29 10.25 -8.25
N PRO A 64 4.67 10.24 -7.05
CA PRO A 64 3.93 9.10 -6.53
C PRO A 64 2.71 8.73 -7.36
N ALA A 65 2.02 9.69 -7.97
CA ALA A 65 0.89 9.41 -8.86
C ALA A 65 1.33 8.65 -10.12
N ALA A 66 2.44 9.07 -10.75
CA ALA A 66 2.99 8.37 -11.90
C ALA A 66 3.46 6.95 -11.55
N ALA A 67 4.06 6.78 -10.36
CA ALA A 67 4.46 5.49 -9.84
C ALA A 67 3.27 4.55 -9.61
N ARG A 68 2.21 5.02 -8.93
CA ARG A 68 0.96 4.27 -8.72
C ARG A 68 0.32 3.87 -10.05
N ASN A 69 0.25 4.79 -11.01
CA ASN A 69 -0.31 4.52 -12.34
C ASN A 69 0.53 3.51 -13.14
N ALA A 70 1.86 3.52 -12.99
CA ALA A 70 2.72 2.52 -13.61
C ALA A 70 2.49 1.13 -13.01
N GLY A 71 2.36 1.04 -11.68
CA GLY A 71 2.00 -0.19 -11.01
C GLY A 71 0.62 -0.69 -11.44
N LEU A 72 -0.36 0.21 -11.58
CA LEU A 72 -1.74 -0.14 -11.96
C LEU A 72 -1.79 -0.77 -13.35
N ARG A 73 -1.02 -0.23 -14.30
CA ARG A 73 -0.91 -0.80 -15.65
C ARG A 73 -0.25 -2.18 -15.69
N ALA A 74 0.56 -2.52 -14.68
CA ALA A 74 1.22 -3.82 -14.57
C ALA A 74 0.41 -4.84 -13.77
N ALA A 75 -0.59 -4.40 -13.00
CA ALA A 75 -1.47 -5.29 -12.26
C ALA A 75 -2.39 -6.05 -13.22
N THR A 76 -2.51 -7.36 -13.01
CA THR A 76 -3.34 -8.26 -13.83
C THR A 76 -4.45 -8.93 -13.03
N THR A 77 -4.61 -8.54 -11.77
CA THR A 77 -5.57 -9.09 -10.82
C THR A 77 -6.86 -8.28 -10.81
N GLU A 78 -7.94 -8.86 -10.30
CA GLU A 78 -9.25 -8.20 -10.21
C GLU A 78 -9.21 -6.94 -9.34
N PHE A 79 -8.52 -7.01 -8.21
CA PHE A 79 -8.38 -5.89 -7.28
C PHE A 79 -6.95 -5.37 -7.22
N VAL A 80 -6.83 -4.10 -6.84
CA VAL A 80 -5.57 -3.42 -6.59
C VAL A 80 -5.65 -2.72 -5.24
N ALA A 81 -4.59 -2.85 -4.45
CA ALA A 81 -4.42 -2.11 -3.21
C ALA A 81 -3.17 -1.24 -3.28
N PHE A 82 -3.29 0.04 -2.94
CA PHE A 82 -2.14 0.94 -2.84
C PHE A 82 -1.67 1.00 -1.39
N LEU A 83 -0.38 0.73 -1.16
CA LEU A 83 0.26 0.88 0.15
C LEU A 83 1.57 1.65 -0.02
N ASP A 84 1.82 2.62 0.86
CA ASP A 84 3.08 3.37 0.84
C ASP A 84 4.18 2.57 1.55
N SER A 85 5.44 2.77 1.13
CA SER A 85 6.59 2.00 1.63
C SER A 85 6.85 2.12 3.14
N ASP A 86 6.22 3.06 3.84
CA ASP A 86 6.37 3.33 5.26
C ASP A 86 5.19 2.83 6.13
N VAL A 87 4.23 2.11 5.55
CA VAL A 87 3.10 1.54 6.29
C VAL A 87 3.36 0.12 6.76
N VAL A 88 2.67 -0.29 7.83
CA VAL A 88 2.67 -1.68 8.31
C VAL A 88 1.21 -2.14 8.40
N PRO A 89 0.71 -2.93 7.44
CA PRO A 89 -0.65 -3.44 7.50
C PRO A 89 -0.77 -4.51 8.60
N ARG A 90 -1.93 -4.58 9.25
CA ARG A 90 -2.24 -5.62 10.24
C ARG A 90 -2.50 -6.96 9.54
N HIS A 91 -2.24 -8.07 10.21
CA HIS A 91 -2.64 -9.38 9.69
C HIS A 91 -4.16 -9.42 9.43
N GLY A 92 -4.59 -10.05 8.32
CA GLY A 92 -5.99 -10.14 7.94
C GLY A 92 -6.61 -8.86 7.35
N TRP A 93 -5.81 -7.79 7.15
CA TRP A 93 -6.34 -6.49 6.69
C TRP A 93 -7.03 -6.60 5.34
N LEU A 94 -6.48 -7.40 4.42
CA LEU A 94 -6.94 -7.45 3.04
C LEU A 94 -8.27 -8.19 2.94
N GLU A 95 -8.45 -9.25 3.73
CA GLU A 95 -9.68 -10.01 3.86
C GLU A 95 -10.82 -9.11 4.36
N VAL A 96 -10.55 -8.27 5.36
CA VAL A 96 -11.51 -7.28 5.85
C VAL A 96 -11.87 -6.27 4.76
N MET A 97 -10.87 -5.72 4.04
CA MET A 97 -11.13 -4.76 2.96
C MET A 97 -11.93 -5.38 1.81
N LEU A 98 -11.59 -6.61 1.40
CA LEU A 98 -12.28 -7.33 0.33
C LEU A 98 -13.74 -7.65 0.69
N GLY A 99 -14.04 -7.88 1.97
CA GLY A 99 -15.40 -8.12 2.44
C GLY A 99 -16.39 -7.02 2.07
N HIS A 100 -15.97 -5.76 2.00
CA HIS A 100 -16.85 -4.65 1.64
C HIS A 100 -17.29 -4.67 0.16
N PHE A 101 -16.55 -5.32 -0.73
CA PHE A 101 -16.93 -5.47 -2.15
C PHE A 101 -18.02 -6.52 -2.38
N SER A 102 -18.53 -7.19 -1.32
CA SER A 102 -19.76 -7.98 -1.42
C SER A 102 -20.98 -7.12 -1.73
N ASP A 103 -20.94 -5.83 -1.39
CA ASP A 103 -21.90 -4.85 -1.87
C ASP A 103 -21.46 -4.35 -3.26
N PRO A 104 -22.21 -4.65 -4.33
CA PRO A 104 -21.83 -4.26 -5.70
C PRO A 104 -21.86 -2.74 -5.93
N SER A 105 -22.39 -1.95 -4.99
CA SER A 105 -22.33 -0.48 -5.05
C SER A 105 -21.00 0.10 -4.54
N VAL A 106 -20.16 -0.71 -3.90
CA VAL A 106 -18.86 -0.29 -3.37
C VAL A 106 -17.79 -0.38 -4.46
N ALA A 107 -17.24 0.77 -4.85
CA ALA A 107 -16.17 0.86 -5.85
C ALA A 107 -14.77 0.99 -5.22
N LEU A 108 -14.67 1.50 -3.98
CA LEU A 108 -13.41 1.76 -3.30
C LEU A 108 -13.58 1.60 -1.79
N VAL A 109 -12.57 1.05 -1.14
CA VAL A 109 -12.49 0.90 0.32
C VAL A 109 -11.18 1.52 0.79
N ALA A 110 -11.22 2.30 1.86
CA ALA A 110 -10.04 2.86 2.49
C ALA A 110 -9.99 2.42 3.96
N PRO A 111 -8.86 1.84 4.43
CA PRO A 111 -8.73 1.49 5.83
C PRO A 111 -8.57 2.76 6.68
N ARG A 112 -8.88 2.63 7.97
CA ARG A 112 -8.47 3.63 8.96
C ARG A 112 -6.95 3.62 9.09
N ILE A 113 -6.32 4.78 8.91
CA ILE A 113 -4.87 4.95 9.02
C ILE A 113 -4.57 5.53 10.41
N VAL A 114 -3.63 4.91 11.13
CA VAL A 114 -3.21 5.33 12.47
C VAL A 114 -1.69 5.41 12.54
N ALA A 115 -1.15 6.31 13.37
CA ALA A 115 0.28 6.43 13.61
C ALA A 115 0.85 5.12 14.20
N LEU A 116 2.05 4.73 13.74
CA LEU A 116 2.77 3.54 14.20
C LEU A 116 3.17 3.63 15.68
N ASP A 117 3.65 4.80 16.09
CA ASP A 117 3.94 5.13 17.49
C ASP A 117 3.44 6.56 17.78
N PRO A 118 2.22 6.71 18.32
CA PRO A 118 1.62 8.01 18.54
C PRO A 118 2.36 8.87 19.58
N GLU A 119 3.27 8.30 20.37
CA GLU A 119 4.02 9.04 21.42
C GLU A 119 5.48 9.32 21.03
N SER A 120 5.96 8.73 19.94
CA SER A 120 7.38 8.78 19.52
C SER A 120 7.95 10.19 19.37
N ASN A 121 7.16 11.14 18.88
CA ASN A 121 7.57 12.54 18.73
C ASN A 121 6.37 13.50 18.65
N ALA A 122 6.66 14.81 18.64
CA ALA A 122 5.61 15.84 18.62
C ALA A 122 4.74 15.80 17.35
N LEU A 123 5.30 15.40 16.20
CA LEU A 123 4.55 15.24 14.96
C LEU A 123 3.61 14.03 15.04
N ALA A 124 4.06 12.90 15.59
CA ALA A 124 3.24 11.70 15.77
C ALA A 124 2.08 11.93 16.75
N ARG A 125 2.30 12.67 17.85
CA ARG A 125 1.23 13.09 18.78
C ARG A 125 0.22 14.02 18.10
N TYR A 126 0.70 14.95 17.27
CA TYR A 126 -0.17 15.85 16.52
C TYR A 126 -1.02 15.07 15.50
N GLU A 127 -0.41 14.19 14.69
CA GLU A 127 -1.14 13.31 13.77
C GLU A 127 -2.13 12.40 14.51
N HIS A 128 -1.79 11.88 15.69
CA HIS A 128 -2.72 11.08 16.48
C HIS A 128 -3.99 11.87 16.88
N SER A 129 -3.84 13.16 17.17
CA SER A 129 -4.96 14.03 17.60
C SER A 129 -5.75 14.66 16.45
N ARG A 130 -5.13 14.85 15.26
CA ARG A 130 -5.66 15.65 14.15
C ARG A 130 -5.35 15.11 12.75
N SER A 131 -5.06 13.82 12.60
CA SER A 131 -4.80 13.25 11.27
C SER A 131 -6.04 13.36 10.39
N SER A 132 -5.88 13.99 9.22
CA SER A 132 -6.88 14.00 8.15
C SER A 132 -7.13 12.61 7.54
N LEU A 133 -6.28 11.63 7.88
CA LEU A 133 -6.39 10.24 7.45
C LEU A 133 -7.11 9.34 8.46
N ASP A 134 -7.30 9.80 9.71
CA ASP A 134 -8.10 9.10 10.72
C ASP A 134 -9.53 9.68 10.74
N LEU A 135 -10.39 9.15 9.86
CA LEU A 135 -11.79 9.58 9.73
C LEU A 135 -12.72 8.97 10.81
N GLY A 136 -12.15 8.45 11.90
CA GLY A 136 -12.90 7.90 13.02
C GLY A 136 -13.07 6.37 12.99
N ARG A 137 -13.77 5.85 14.00
CA ARG A 137 -13.90 4.40 14.25
C ARG A 137 -15.08 3.73 13.55
N ARG A 138 -15.99 4.51 12.99
CA ARG A 138 -17.19 4.01 12.31
C ARG A 138 -16.97 4.09 10.82
N GLU A 139 -17.26 2.99 10.14
CA GLU A 139 -17.35 2.98 8.67
C GLU A 139 -18.42 3.97 8.20
N SER A 140 -18.18 4.59 7.04
CA SER A 140 -19.10 5.55 6.45
C SER A 140 -18.97 5.51 4.94
N ALA A 141 -20.10 5.51 4.24
CA ALA A 141 -20.12 5.58 2.79
C ALA A 141 -19.84 7.01 2.32
N VAL A 142 -18.84 7.17 1.44
CA VAL A 142 -18.57 8.44 0.75
C VAL A 142 -19.21 8.37 -0.63
N ARG A 143 -20.14 9.29 -0.91
CA ARG A 143 -20.74 9.44 -2.23
C ARG A 143 -20.09 10.61 -2.94
N ALA A 144 -19.59 10.39 -4.15
CA ALA A 144 -19.22 11.50 -5.02
C ALA A 144 -20.49 12.36 -5.24
N ARG A 145 -20.39 13.66 -4.97
CA ARG A 145 -21.44 14.58 -5.42
C ARG A 145 -21.32 14.63 -6.94
N GLY A 146 -22.34 14.08 -7.62
CA GLY A 146 -22.49 14.20 -9.07
C GLY A 146 -22.78 15.63 -9.50
#